data_AF-A0A126D099-F1
#
_entry.id   AF-A0A126D099-F1
#
_cell.length_a   1.000
_cell.length_b   1.000
_cell.length_c   1.000
_cell.angle_alpha   90.00
_cell.angle_beta   90.00
_cell.angle_gamma   90.00
#
_symmetry.space_group_name_H-M   'P 1'
#
loop_
_entity.id
_entity.type
_entity.pdbx_description
1 polymer ?
#
loop_
_entity_poly.entity_id
_entity_poly.type
_entity_poly.pdbx_seq_one_letter_code
_entity_poly.pdbx_strand_id
1 'polypeptide(L)'
;GIRLAMHYNPSVLEAFNSIEHIMRDVNNGWLIRYIHSNTASAFFFLVYLHIGRGLYYGSYRAPRTLVWTLGVVIFILMIVTAFLGYVLPFGQMSLWAATVITNLMSAIP
;
A
#
# COMPACT_ATOMS: atom_id res chain seq x y z
N GLY A 1 -9.49 -5.07 0.58
CA GLY A 1 -8.89 -5.62 -0.63
C GLY A 1 -9.94 -6.28 -1.50
N ILE A 2 -10.03 -7.61 -1.49
CA ILE A 2 -10.90 -8.40 -2.40
C ILE A 2 -12.35 -7.89 -2.44
N ARG A 3 -12.99 -7.67 -1.28
CA ARG A 3 -14.37 -7.16 -1.23
C ARG A 3 -14.53 -5.75 -1.79
N LEU A 4 -13.52 -4.89 -1.69
CA LEU A 4 -13.56 -3.56 -2.33
C LEU A 4 -13.41 -3.69 -3.85
N ALA A 5 -12.56 -4.61 -4.31
CA ALA A 5 -12.33 -4.85 -5.73
C ALA A 5 -13.59 -5.32 -6.48
N MET A 6 -14.50 -6.03 -5.80
CA MET A 6 -15.79 -6.46 -6.38
C MET A 6 -16.71 -5.28 -6.76
N HIS A 7 -16.47 -4.08 -6.23
CA HIS A 7 -17.27 -2.87 -6.46
C HIS A 7 -16.47 -1.73 -7.09
N TYR A 8 -15.19 -1.95 -7.40
CA TYR A 8 -14.28 -0.92 -7.92
C TYR A 8 -14.22 -0.97 -9.44
N ASN A 9 -14.19 0.21 -10.09
CA ASN A 9 -14.00 0.34 -11.54
C ASN A 9 -12.63 0.96 -11.85
N PRO A 10 -11.71 0.25 -12.52
CA PRO A 10 -10.37 0.74 -12.84
C PRO A 10 -10.31 1.68 -14.07
N SER A 11 -11.38 2.41 -14.37
CA SER A 11 -11.41 3.45 -15.41
C SER A 11 -11.12 4.83 -14.82
N VAL A 12 -10.27 5.63 -15.47
CA VAL A 12 -9.95 7.01 -15.03
C VAL A 12 -11.20 7.89 -14.85
N LEU A 13 -12.25 7.65 -15.65
CA LEU A 13 -13.50 8.40 -15.58
C LEU A 13 -14.37 7.99 -14.38
N GLU A 14 -14.27 6.73 -13.94
CA GLU A 14 -15.19 6.13 -12.95
C GLU A 14 -14.52 5.70 -11.65
N ALA A 15 -13.19 5.71 -11.56
CA ALA A 15 -12.45 5.21 -10.40
C ALA A 15 -12.89 5.92 -9.12
N PHE A 16 -12.89 7.26 -9.13
CA PHE A 16 -13.32 8.06 -7.98
C PHE A 16 -14.81 7.83 -7.66
N ASN A 17 -15.69 7.82 -8.68
CA ASN A 17 -17.12 7.57 -8.50
C ASN A 17 -17.40 6.18 -7.91
N SER A 18 -16.65 5.15 -8.34
CA SER A 18 -16.79 3.80 -7.80
C SER A 18 -16.36 3.70 -6.33
N ILE A 19 -15.41 4.54 -5.89
CA ILE A 19 -15.06 4.67 -4.47
C ILE A 19 -16.19 5.35 -3.69
N GLU A 20 -16.81 6.41 -4.23
CA GLU A 20 -17.97 7.04 -3.59
C GLU A 20 -19.17 6.07 -3.53
N HIS A 21 -19.38 5.26 -4.55
CA HIS A 21 -20.37 4.17 -4.55
C HIS A 21 -20.10 3.17 -3.42
N ILE A 22 -18.85 2.72 -3.26
CA ILE A 22 -18.45 1.87 -2.12
C ILE A 22 -18.73 2.55 -0.79
N MET A 23 -18.50 3.86 -0.68
CA MET A 23 -18.70 4.61 0.55
C MET A 23 -20.18 4.78 0.92
N ARG A 24 -21.06 4.94 -0.07
CA ARG A 24 -22.43 5.40 0.14
C ARG A 24 -23.49 4.33 -0.08
N ASP A 25 -23.27 3.44 -1.04
CA ASP A 25 -24.33 2.56 -1.55
C ASP A 25 -24.07 1.08 -1.23
N VAL A 26 -22.81 0.69 -1.02
CA VAL A 26 -22.46 -0.68 -0.64
C VAL A 26 -22.68 -0.89 0.86
N ASN A 27 -23.43 -1.93 1.21
CA ASN A 27 -23.65 -2.33 2.61
C ASN A 27 -22.33 -2.52 3.38
N ASN A 28 -22.12 -1.70 4.41
CA ASN A 28 -20.88 -1.61 5.20
C ASN A 28 -19.62 -1.29 4.37
N GLY A 29 -19.76 -0.76 3.17
CA GLY A 29 -18.64 -0.44 2.29
C GLY A 29 -17.72 0.63 2.88
N TRP A 30 -18.29 1.66 3.54
CA TRP A 30 -17.53 2.67 4.28
C TRP A 30 -16.60 2.05 5.32
N LEU A 31 -17.11 1.11 6.12
CA LEU A 31 -16.37 0.45 7.18
C LEU A 31 -15.21 -0.36 6.59
N ILE A 32 -15.49 -1.15 5.56
CA ILE A 32 -14.48 -1.99 4.90
C ILE A 32 -13.40 -1.12 4.25
N ARG A 33 -13.77 0.02 3.65
CA ARG A 33 -12.80 0.93 3.04
C ARG A 33 -11.90 1.55 4.10
N TYR A 34 -12.46 2.08 5.20
CA TYR A 34 -11.65 2.64 6.28
C TYR A 34 -10.78 1.61 6.98
N ILE A 35 -11.28 0.38 7.19
CA ILE A 35 -10.45 -0.70 7.70
C ILE A 35 -9.28 -0.94 6.74
N HIS A 36 -9.52 -1.02 5.43
CA HIS A 36 -8.47 -1.29 4.46
C HIS A 36 -7.41 -0.17 4.42
N SER A 37 -7.84 1.10 4.40
CA SER A 37 -6.91 2.24 4.37
C SER A 37 -6.12 2.37 5.67
N ASN A 38 -6.76 2.24 6.83
CA ASN A 38 -6.06 2.33 8.13
C ASN A 38 -5.16 1.12 8.38
N THR A 39 -5.55 -0.07 7.90
CA THR A 39 -4.70 -1.27 7.99
C THR A 39 -3.40 -1.08 7.24
N ALA A 40 -3.38 -0.37 6.10
CA ALA A 40 -2.13 -0.06 5.41
C ALA A 40 -1.16 0.73 6.30
N SER A 41 -1.62 1.79 6.97
CA SER A 41 -0.80 2.58 7.90
C SER A 41 -0.35 1.77 9.11
N ALA A 42 -1.26 0.99 9.72
CA ALA A 42 -0.94 0.11 10.84
C ALA A 42 0.11 -0.95 10.46
N PHE A 43 0.04 -1.49 9.24
CA PHE A 43 0.99 -2.48 8.75
C PHE A 43 2.40 -1.88 8.65
N PHE A 44 2.56 -0.67 8.09
CA PHE A 44 3.87 -0.01 8.09
C PHE A 44 4.38 0.30 9.49
N PHE A 45 3.52 0.78 10.38
CA PHE A 45 3.89 1.01 11.77
C PHE A 45 4.45 -0.25 12.44
N LEU A 46 3.74 -1.37 12.32
CA LEU A 46 4.18 -2.66 12.89
C LEU A 46 5.46 -3.18 12.23
N VAL A 47 5.63 -3.01 10.92
CA VAL A 47 6.85 -3.42 10.22
C VAL A 47 8.04 -2.55 10.61
N TYR A 48 7.87 -1.25 10.82
CA TYR A 48 8.95 -0.40 11.35
C TYR A 48 9.37 -0.84 12.76
N LEU A 49 8.42 -1.17 13.64
CA LEU A 49 8.74 -1.77 14.95
C LEU A 49 9.45 -3.11 14.80
N HIS A 50 9.00 -3.97 13.88
CA HIS A 50 9.60 -5.28 13.61
C HIS A 50 11.06 -5.15 13.12
N ILE A 51 11.31 -4.22 12.19
CA ILE A 51 12.66 -3.90 11.69
C ILE A 51 13.52 -3.33 12.83
N GLY A 52 13.00 -2.37 13.60
CA GLY A 52 13.71 -1.76 14.73
C GLY A 52 14.12 -2.80 15.77
N ARG A 53 13.22 -3.72 16.13
CA ARG A 53 13.52 -4.89 16.97
C ARG A 53 14.60 -5.77 16.35
N GLY A 54 14.52 -6.04 15.04
CA GLY A 54 15.50 -6.84 14.31
C GLY A 54 16.90 -6.23 14.35
N LEU A 55 17.01 -4.90 14.23
CA LEU A 55 18.26 -4.17 14.35
C LEU A 55 18.80 -4.20 15.77
N TYR A 56 17.95 -3.91 16.78
CA TYR A 56 18.35 -3.86 18.18
C TYR A 56 18.94 -5.19 18.68
N TYR A 57 18.30 -6.32 18.36
CA TYR A 57 18.75 -7.65 18.79
C TYR A 57 19.75 -8.32 17.82
N GLY A 58 20.24 -7.63 16.78
CA GLY A 58 21.15 -8.22 15.80
C GLY A 58 20.54 -9.41 15.06
N SER A 59 19.22 -9.41 14.84
CA SER A 59 18.49 -10.53 14.22
C SER A 59 18.88 -10.77 12.76
N TYR A 60 19.55 -9.81 12.13
CA TYR A 60 20.07 -9.85 10.76
C TYR A 60 21.40 -10.59 10.61
N ARG A 61 22.09 -10.91 11.72
CA ARG A 61 23.40 -11.58 11.69
C ARG A 61 23.28 -13.07 11.41
N ALA A 62 24.39 -13.70 11.02
CA ALA A 62 24.46 -15.14 10.85
C ALA A 62 23.95 -15.87 12.11
N PRO A 63 23.19 -16.98 11.97
CA PRO A 63 22.84 -17.69 10.74
C PRO A 63 21.54 -17.19 10.04
N ARG A 64 20.99 -16.04 10.43
CA ARG A 64 19.67 -15.54 9.98
C ARG A 64 19.71 -14.54 8.82
N THR A 65 20.84 -14.44 8.12
CA THR A 65 21.02 -13.50 7.00
C THR A 65 19.99 -13.71 5.90
N LEU A 66 19.67 -14.97 5.55
CA LEU A 66 18.66 -15.28 4.54
C LEU A 66 17.27 -14.76 4.93
N VAL A 67 16.87 -14.95 6.20
CA VAL A 67 15.58 -14.48 6.72
C VAL A 67 15.51 -12.94 6.64
N TRP A 68 16.61 -12.26 6.97
CA TRP A 68 16.69 -10.81 6.86
C TRP A 68 16.56 -10.33 5.41
N THR A 69 17.28 -10.96 4.48
CA THR A 69 17.21 -10.62 3.04
C THR A 69 15.79 -10.81 2.51
N LEU A 70 15.10 -11.91 2.85
CA LEU A 70 13.69 -12.09 2.50
C LEU A 70 12.79 -11.01 3.12
N GLY A 71 13.06 -10.61 4.37
CA GLY A 71 12.37 -9.49 5.02
C GLY A 71 12.53 -8.17 4.26
N VAL A 72 13.72 -7.87 3.74
CA VAL A 72 13.98 -6.68 2.90
C VAL A 72 13.18 -6.75 1.59
N VAL A 73 13.16 -7.91 0.92
CA VAL A 73 12.37 -8.11 -0.30
C VAL A 73 10.88 -7.88 -0.02
N ILE A 74 10.35 -8.47 1.06
CA ILE A 74 8.97 -8.27 1.49
C ILE A 74 8.68 -6.79 1.75
N PHE A 75 9.58 -6.08 2.43
CA PHE A 75 9.42 -4.66 2.70
C PHE A 75 9.31 -3.82 1.42
N ILE A 76 10.14 -4.10 0.41
CA ILE A 76 10.06 -3.42 -0.90
C ILE A 76 8.73 -3.73 -1.58
N LEU A 77 8.30 -5.00 -1.59
CA LEU A 77 7.00 -5.39 -2.17
C LEU A 77 5.82 -4.71 -1.45
N MET A 78 5.90 -4.53 -0.13
CA MET A 78 4.89 -3.80 0.64
C MET A 78 4.81 -2.32 0.21
N ILE A 79 5.94 -1.65 0.03
CA ILE A 79 5.98 -0.25 -0.44
C ILE A 79 5.31 -0.12 -1.80
N VAL A 80 5.70 -0.98 -2.75
CA VAL A 80 5.11 -0.99 -4.10
C VAL A 80 3.61 -1.26 -4.05
N THR A 81 3.18 -2.26 -3.27
CA THR A 81 1.75 -2.62 -3.13
C THR A 81 0.93 -1.48 -2.54
N ALA A 82 1.45 -0.82 -1.50
CA ALA A 82 0.77 0.31 -0.86
C ALA A 82 0.69 1.53 -1.78
N PHE A 83 1.76 1.83 -2.53
CA PHE A 83 1.74 2.87 -3.56
C PHE A 83 0.69 2.58 -4.63
N LEU A 84 0.69 1.38 -5.22
CA LEU A 84 -0.30 1.01 -6.23
C LEU A 84 -1.73 1.12 -5.68
N GLY A 85 -1.97 0.66 -4.45
CA GLY A 85 -3.26 0.80 -3.78
C GLY A 85 -3.66 2.27 -3.53
N TYR A 86 -2.71 3.15 -3.25
CA TYR A 86 -2.94 4.59 -3.04
C TYR A 86 -3.32 5.32 -4.33
N VAL A 87 -2.93 4.81 -5.50
CA VAL A 87 -3.27 5.39 -6.79
C VAL A 87 -4.71 5.07 -7.21
N LEU A 88 -5.27 3.93 -6.78
CA LEU A 88 -6.58 3.45 -7.22
C LEU A 88 -7.76 4.42 -6.98
N PRO A 89 -7.87 5.16 -5.86
CA PRO A 89 -8.99 6.08 -5.67
C PRO A 89 -9.03 7.26 -6.64
N PHE A 90 -7.92 7.52 -7.35
CA PHE A 90 -7.81 8.55 -8.38
C PHE A 90 -8.20 9.96 -7.92
N GLY A 91 -7.90 10.31 -6.67
CA GLY A 91 -7.98 11.68 -6.17
C GLY A 91 -6.75 12.53 -6.56
N GLN A 92 -6.74 13.82 -6.19
CA GLN A 92 -5.62 14.73 -6.47
C GLN A 92 -4.27 14.16 -5.98
N MET A 93 -4.21 13.69 -4.73
CA MET A 93 -2.98 13.12 -4.19
C MET A 93 -2.59 11.82 -4.89
N SER A 94 -3.56 10.98 -5.30
CA SER A 94 -3.29 9.76 -6.07
C SER A 94 -2.63 10.09 -7.41
N LEU A 95 -3.16 11.08 -8.14
CA LEU A 95 -2.61 11.50 -9.44
C LEU A 95 -1.20 12.06 -9.29
N TRP A 96 -0.99 13.01 -8.37
CA TRP A 96 0.33 13.64 -8.21
C TRP A 96 1.37 12.69 -7.64
N ALA A 97 0.98 11.79 -6.71
CA ALA A 97 1.87 10.75 -6.23
C ALA A 97 2.28 9.79 -7.36
N ALA A 98 1.33 9.38 -8.22
CA ALA A 98 1.64 8.55 -9.38
C ALA A 98 2.66 9.23 -10.29
N THR A 99 2.39 10.49 -10.69
CA THR A 99 3.29 11.28 -11.54
C THR A 99 4.70 11.36 -10.98
N VAL A 100 4.85 11.72 -9.70
CA VAL A 100 6.18 11.86 -9.08
C VAL A 100 6.91 10.54 -9.01
N ILE A 101 6.25 9.47 -8.53
CA ILE A 101 6.91 8.18 -8.30
C ILE A 101 7.29 7.51 -9.62
N THR A 102 6.45 7.58 -10.67
CA THR A 102 6.83 7.04 -11.98
C THR A 102 7.94 7.84 -12.64
N ASN A 103 7.99 9.16 -12.43
CA ASN A 103 9.07 10.00 -12.95
C ASN A 103 10.42 9.76 -12.28
N LEU A 104 10.50 9.05 -11.13
CA LEU A 104 11.79 8.59 -10.60
C LEU A 104 12.54 7.70 -11.60
N MET A 105 11.81 6.97 -12.45
CA MET A 105 12.42 6.12 -13.47
C MET A 105 13.07 6.91 -14.61
N SER A 106 12.61 8.14 -14.89
CA SER A 106 13.23 8.98 -15.91
C SER A 106 14.60 9.53 -15.51
N ALA A 107 15.01 9.33 -14.25
CA ALA A 107 16.34 9.68 -13.77
C ALA A 107 17.40 8.61 -14.09
N ILE A 108 17.00 7.43 -14.59
CA ILE A 108 17.92 6.41 -15.07
C ILE A 108 18.43 6.84 -16.46
N PRO A 109 19.77 6.98 -16.65
CA PRO A 109 20.36 7.41 -17.92
C PRO A 109 20.05 6.49 -19.11
#